data_AF-A0A9X1MGQ4-F1
#
_entry.id   AF-A0A9X1MGQ4-F1
#
_cell.length_a   1.000
_cell.length_b   1.000
_cell.length_c   1.000
_cell.angle_alpha   90.00
_cell.angle_beta   90.00
_cell.angle_gamma   90.00
#
_symmetry.space_group_name_H-M   'P 1'
#
loop_
_entity.id
_entity.type
_entity.pdbx_description
1 polymer ?
#
loop_
_entity_poly.entity_id
_entity_poly.type
_entity_poly.pdbx_seq_one_letter_code
_entity_poly.pdbx_strand_id
1 'polypeptide(L)'
;MLMYPQLAGRAPGCALHVAQMLEQHRQVRVRLDDIEPVRRPWTETADKAASEALTERYEDLSNLLKVHLRREVTEVIPVVDRVLNEKEMKAVGEHGIGQLDKKFLVSYLGMVLATNPPQDRKELFKEIPPPIRLAYRLVGRRMYRRQYSTLFPGRRIPETL
;
A
#
# COMPACT_ATOMS: atom_id res chain seq x y z
N MET A 1 14.20 -0.23 -5.66
CA MET A 1 13.56 -1.16 -4.72
C MET A 1 14.65 -1.94 -3.99
N LEU A 2 14.57 -2.04 -2.66
CA LEU A 2 15.64 -2.64 -1.82
C LEU A 2 15.65 -4.18 -1.83
N MET A 3 14.47 -4.81 -2.04
CA MET A 3 14.27 -6.26 -1.90
C MET A 3 14.62 -7.07 -3.16
N TYR A 4 14.00 -6.74 -4.30
CA TYR A 4 14.08 -7.53 -5.54
C TYR A 4 15.49 -7.87 -6.06
N PRO A 5 16.49 -6.95 -6.02
CA PRO A 5 17.84 -7.26 -6.47
C PRO A 5 18.51 -8.38 -5.66
N GLN A 6 18.23 -8.47 -4.35
CA GLN A 6 18.82 -9.50 -3.50
C GLN A 6 18.24 -10.89 -3.81
N LEU A 7 16.93 -10.95 -4.13
CA LEU A 7 16.25 -12.20 -4.47
C LEU A 7 16.80 -12.82 -5.75
N ALA A 8 17.05 -12.00 -6.78
CA ALA A 8 17.57 -12.49 -8.06
C ALA A 8 18.95 -13.16 -7.92
N GLY A 9 19.81 -12.63 -7.04
CA GLY A 9 21.14 -13.22 -6.77
C GLY A 9 21.12 -14.44 -5.86
N ARG A 10 20.27 -14.44 -4.82
CA ARG A 10 20.25 -15.49 -3.77
C ARG A 10 19.27 -16.64 -4.07
N ALA A 11 18.28 -16.41 -4.93
CA ALA A 11 17.32 -17.41 -5.38
C ALA A 11 17.10 -17.30 -6.90
N PRO A 12 18.03 -17.79 -7.73
CA PRO A 12 17.91 -17.70 -9.19
C PRO A 12 16.62 -18.28 -9.77
N GLY A 13 16.05 -19.31 -9.13
CA GLY A 13 14.74 -19.87 -9.51
C GLY A 13 13.56 -18.91 -9.37
N CYS A 14 13.72 -17.80 -8.64
CA CYS A 14 12.72 -16.73 -8.49
C CYS A 14 12.91 -15.60 -9.53
N ALA A 15 13.94 -15.66 -10.38
CA ALA A 15 14.27 -14.57 -11.31
C ALA A 15 13.10 -14.19 -12.23
N LEU A 16 12.34 -15.17 -12.72
CA LEU A 16 11.14 -14.91 -13.54
C LEU A 16 10.03 -14.21 -12.75
N HIS A 17 9.78 -14.61 -11.49
CA HIS A 17 8.81 -13.93 -10.62
C HIS A 17 9.23 -12.49 -10.33
N VAL A 18 10.53 -12.26 -10.06
CA VAL A 18 11.08 -10.91 -9.86
C VAL A 18 10.90 -10.05 -11.10
N ALA A 19 11.24 -10.56 -12.29
CA ALA A 19 11.05 -9.85 -13.54
C ALA A 19 9.57 -9.49 -13.77
N GLN A 20 8.67 -10.43 -13.48
CA GLN A 20 7.23 -10.20 -13.56
C GLN A 20 6.75 -9.12 -12.57
N MET A 21 7.25 -9.09 -11.33
CA MET A 21 6.91 -8.02 -10.38
C MET A 21 7.37 -6.65 -10.84
N LEU A 22 8.59 -6.56 -11.40
CA LEU A 22 9.11 -5.30 -11.92
C LEU A 22 8.28 -4.78 -13.11
N GLU A 23 7.86 -5.68 -14.00
CA GLU A 23 6.97 -5.32 -15.11
C GLU A 23 5.57 -4.89 -14.60
N GLN A 24 5.02 -5.59 -13.61
CA GLN A 24 3.74 -5.18 -13.01
C GLN A 24 3.84 -3.81 -12.32
N HIS A 25 4.94 -3.49 -11.64
CA HIS A 25 5.16 -2.13 -11.11
C HIS A 25 5.23 -1.08 -12.20
N ARG A 26 5.83 -1.39 -13.36
CA ARG A 26 5.82 -0.50 -14.52
C ARG A 26 4.39 -0.29 -15.03
N GLN A 27 3.60 -1.35 -15.12
CA GLN A 27 2.19 -1.28 -15.57
C GLN A 27 1.31 -0.49 -14.60
N VAL A 28 1.52 -0.62 -13.29
CA VAL A 28 0.86 0.20 -12.26
C VAL A 28 1.22 1.67 -12.44
N ARG A 29 2.50 1.99 -12.66
CA ARG A 29 2.94 3.37 -12.92
C ARG A 29 2.23 3.98 -14.12
N VAL A 30 2.21 3.27 -15.25
CA VAL A 30 1.52 3.74 -16.47
C VAL A 30 0.06 4.09 -16.18
N ARG A 31 -0.68 3.22 -15.49
CA ARG A 31 -2.08 3.47 -15.12
C ARG A 31 -2.26 4.68 -14.21
N LEU A 32 -1.36 4.87 -13.25
CA LEU A 32 -1.38 6.05 -12.39
C LEU A 32 -1.11 7.33 -13.19
N ASP A 33 -0.16 7.29 -14.11
CA ASP A 33 0.16 8.40 -15.01
C ASP A 33 -1.03 8.72 -15.94
N ASP A 34 -1.80 7.72 -16.37
CA ASP A 34 -2.99 7.88 -17.21
C ASP A 34 -4.23 8.38 -16.44
N ILE A 35 -4.31 8.11 -15.14
CA ILE A 35 -5.40 8.57 -14.27
C ILE A 35 -5.26 10.07 -13.94
N GLU A 36 -4.04 10.52 -13.69
CA GLU A 36 -3.77 11.86 -13.15
C GLU A 36 -4.34 13.02 -14.00
N PRO A 37 -4.23 13.02 -15.34
CA PRO A 37 -4.77 14.09 -16.19
C PRO A 37 -6.30 14.17 -16.17
N VAL A 38 -7.00 13.05 -15.94
CA VAL A 38 -8.47 13.01 -15.85
C VAL A 38 -8.91 13.40 -14.43
N ARG A 39 -8.16 12.97 -13.42
CA ARG A 39 -8.47 13.19 -12.00
C ARG A 39 -8.43 14.67 -11.64
N ARG A 40 -7.44 15.43 -12.11
CA ARG A 40 -7.26 16.85 -11.73
C ARG A 40 -8.48 17.72 -12.12
N PRO A 41 -8.93 17.78 -13.39
CA PRO A 41 -10.10 18.58 -13.73
C PRO A 41 -11.36 18.08 -13.03
N TRP A 42 -11.53 16.77 -12.90
CA TRP A 42 -12.69 16.20 -12.21
C TRP A 42 -12.80 16.65 -10.75
N THR A 43 -11.68 16.82 -10.05
CA THR A 43 -11.72 17.33 -8.66
C THR A 43 -12.25 18.76 -8.53
N GLU A 44 -12.25 19.53 -9.62
CA GLU A 44 -12.73 20.91 -9.65
C GLU A 44 -14.17 21.01 -10.18
N THR A 45 -14.53 20.17 -11.16
CA THR A 45 -15.79 20.31 -11.91
C THR A 45 -16.84 19.26 -11.55
N ALA A 46 -16.42 18.13 -10.99
CA ALA A 46 -17.25 16.93 -10.82
C ALA A 46 -17.95 16.50 -12.12
N ASP A 47 -17.32 16.74 -13.28
CA ASP A 47 -17.89 16.41 -14.58
C ASP A 47 -18.23 14.92 -14.72
N LYS A 48 -19.39 14.64 -15.32
CA LYS A 48 -19.93 13.28 -15.42
C LYS A 48 -19.09 12.39 -16.36
N ALA A 49 -18.68 12.91 -17.52
CA ALA A 49 -17.89 12.13 -18.47
C ALA A 49 -16.49 11.82 -17.90
N ALA A 50 -15.88 12.79 -17.22
CA ALA A 50 -14.63 12.57 -16.49
C ALA A 50 -14.80 11.54 -15.35
N SER A 51 -15.95 11.54 -14.66
CA SER A 51 -16.26 10.54 -13.63
C SER A 51 -16.33 9.12 -14.21
N GLU A 52 -17.02 8.93 -15.33
CA GLU A 52 -17.13 7.63 -16.00
C GLU A 52 -15.75 7.15 -16.47
N ALA A 53 -14.96 8.04 -17.08
CA ALA A 53 -13.60 7.76 -17.51
C ALA A 53 -12.64 7.41 -16.35
N LEU A 54 -12.83 8.01 -15.16
CA LEU A 54 -12.08 7.66 -13.95
C LEU A 54 -12.48 6.31 -13.39
N THR A 55 -13.78 5.99 -13.37
CA THR A 55 -14.27 4.69 -12.91
C THR A 55 -13.61 3.56 -13.69
N GLU A 56 -13.64 3.62 -15.02
CA GLU A 56 -13.03 2.60 -15.87
C GLU A 56 -11.53 2.43 -15.60
N ARG A 57 -10.78 3.54 -15.45
CA ARG A 57 -9.33 3.50 -15.17
C ARG A 57 -9.03 2.94 -13.78
N TYR A 58 -9.81 3.30 -12.77
CA TYR A 58 -9.64 2.76 -11.42
C TYR A 58 -10.03 1.28 -11.34
N GLU A 59 -11.02 0.83 -12.11
CA GLU A 59 -11.36 -0.58 -12.24
C GLU A 59 -10.23 -1.39 -12.88
N ASP A 60 -9.65 -0.90 -13.98
CA ASP A 60 -8.48 -1.51 -14.62
C ASP A 60 -7.28 -1.57 -13.67
N LEU A 61 -6.96 -0.45 -13.00
CA LEU A 61 -5.89 -0.42 -11.99
C LEU A 61 -6.17 -1.40 -10.83
N SER A 62 -7.40 -1.47 -10.34
CA SER A 62 -7.79 -2.39 -9.27
C SER A 62 -7.61 -3.84 -9.68
N ASN A 63 -7.99 -4.20 -10.91
CA ASN A 63 -7.84 -5.55 -11.45
C ASN A 63 -6.36 -5.94 -11.57
N LEU A 64 -5.51 -5.04 -12.06
CA LEU A 64 -4.07 -5.26 -12.09
C LEU A 64 -3.49 -5.45 -10.67
N LEU A 65 -3.84 -4.56 -9.74
CA LEU A 65 -3.35 -4.61 -8.36
C LEU A 65 -3.74 -5.90 -7.64
N LYS A 66 -4.96 -6.42 -7.85
CA LYS A 66 -5.39 -7.70 -7.28
C LYS A 66 -4.49 -8.86 -7.72
N VAL A 67 -4.13 -8.90 -9.01
CA VAL A 67 -3.23 -9.92 -9.55
C VAL A 67 -1.83 -9.74 -8.99
N HIS A 68 -1.33 -8.51 -9.03
CA HIS A 68 0.01 -8.15 -8.56
C HIS A 68 0.22 -8.50 -7.08
N LEU A 69 -0.65 -8.00 -6.19
CA LEU A 69 -0.54 -8.22 -4.75
C LEU A 69 -0.69 -9.69 -4.37
N ARG A 70 -1.59 -10.42 -5.04
CA ARG A 70 -1.72 -11.87 -4.81
C ARG A 70 -0.43 -12.60 -5.15
N ARG A 71 0.19 -12.28 -6.29
CA ARG A 71 1.44 -12.90 -6.72
C ARG A 71 2.60 -12.53 -5.82
N GLU A 72 2.71 -11.27 -5.40
CA GLU A 72 3.74 -10.86 -4.44
C GLU A 72 3.67 -11.73 -3.18
N VAL A 73 2.48 -11.87 -2.58
CA VAL A 73 2.28 -12.68 -1.37
C VAL A 73 2.51 -14.18 -1.60
N THR A 74 2.10 -14.74 -2.74
CA THR A 74 2.12 -16.19 -2.95
C THR A 74 3.37 -16.72 -3.62
N GLU A 75 4.08 -15.90 -4.40
CA GLU A 75 5.22 -16.30 -5.23
C GLU A 75 6.53 -15.68 -4.72
N VAL A 76 6.49 -14.46 -4.19
CA VAL A 76 7.71 -13.69 -3.82
C VAL A 76 7.98 -13.73 -2.32
N ILE A 77 6.98 -13.47 -1.48
CA ILE A 77 7.15 -13.46 -0.02
C ILE A 77 7.71 -14.79 0.53
N PRO A 78 7.31 -15.99 0.06
CA PRO A 78 7.93 -17.23 0.54
C PRO A 78 9.42 -17.35 0.20
N VAL A 79 9.85 -16.73 -0.90
CA VAL A 79 11.28 -16.70 -1.27
C VAL A 79 12.02 -15.71 -0.39
N VAL A 80 11.41 -14.55 -0.14
CA VAL A 80 11.90 -13.53 0.78
C VAL A 80 12.19 -14.14 2.16
N ASP A 81 11.21 -14.83 2.73
CA ASP A 81 11.32 -15.48 4.05
C ASP A 81 12.46 -16.51 4.12
N ARG A 82 12.80 -17.14 2.99
CA ARG A 82 13.88 -18.13 2.92
C ARG A 82 15.27 -17.52 2.80
N VAL A 83 15.42 -16.36 2.16
CA VAL A 83 16.73 -15.83 1.74
C VAL A 83 17.14 -14.50 2.39
N LEU A 84 16.21 -13.83 3.04
CA LEU A 84 16.45 -12.62 3.81
C LEU A 84 16.41 -12.97 5.30
N ASN A 85 17.41 -12.49 6.05
CA ASN A 85 17.37 -12.61 7.51
C ASN A 85 16.52 -11.48 8.13
N GLU A 86 16.24 -11.58 9.42
CA GLU A 86 15.42 -10.60 10.16
C GLU A 86 15.93 -9.15 10.02
N LYS A 87 17.24 -8.94 10.03
CA LYS A 87 17.84 -7.60 9.88
C LYS A 87 17.56 -7.02 8.49
N GLU A 88 17.68 -7.84 7.45
CA GLU A 88 17.40 -7.42 6.09
C GLU A 88 15.90 -7.18 5.89
N MET A 89 15.05 -8.03 6.45
CA MET A 89 13.59 -7.85 6.44
C MET A 89 13.17 -6.55 7.13
N LYS A 90 13.75 -6.27 8.30
CA LYS A 90 13.53 -5.01 9.01
C LYS A 90 13.97 -3.81 8.17
N ALA A 91 15.13 -3.89 7.51
CA ALA A 91 15.61 -2.82 6.65
C ALA A 91 14.68 -2.58 5.44
N VAL A 92 14.06 -3.62 4.88
CA VAL A 92 13.03 -3.48 3.84
C VAL A 92 11.81 -2.72 4.36
N GLY A 93 11.33 -3.07 5.55
CA GLY A 93 10.20 -2.37 6.20
C GLY A 93 10.52 -0.90 6.51
N GLU A 94 11.67 -0.64 7.15
CA GLU A 94 12.16 0.72 7.46
C GLU A 94 12.34 1.56 6.19
N HIS A 95 12.90 0.98 5.13
CA HIS A 95 13.04 1.66 3.84
C HIS A 95 11.67 2.03 3.27
N GLY A 96 10.69 1.11 3.30
CA GLY A 96 9.33 1.36 2.82
C GLY A 96 8.64 2.49 3.59
N ILE A 97 8.68 2.46 4.93
CA ILE A 97 8.13 3.53 5.79
C ILE A 97 8.84 4.85 5.52
N GLY A 98 10.17 4.83 5.32
CA GLY A 98 10.97 6.02 5.07
C GLY A 98 10.67 6.74 3.76
N GLN A 99 10.03 6.08 2.78
CA GLN A 99 9.59 6.71 1.53
C GLN A 99 8.30 7.53 1.69
N LEU A 100 7.56 7.34 2.79
CA LEU A 100 6.26 7.98 3.00
C LEU A 100 6.41 9.25 3.82
N ASP A 101 5.64 10.29 3.47
CA ASP A 101 5.62 11.50 4.27
C ASP A 101 4.92 11.25 5.62
N LYS A 102 5.40 11.95 6.65
CA LYS A 102 4.92 11.76 8.03
C LYS A 102 3.43 12.07 8.19
N LYS A 103 2.90 13.04 7.44
CA LYS A 103 1.49 13.45 7.55
C LYS A 103 0.58 12.38 6.96
N PHE A 104 0.94 11.84 5.80
CA PHE A 104 0.29 10.71 5.16
C PHE A 104 0.32 9.47 6.05
N LEU A 105 1.47 9.15 6.66
CA LEU A 105 1.54 8.03 7.61
C LEU A 105 0.54 8.19 8.75
N VAL A 106 0.45 9.36 9.39
CA VAL A 106 -0.50 9.57 10.50
C VAL A 106 -1.96 9.44 10.04
N SER A 107 -2.31 9.95 8.86
CA SER A 107 -3.69 9.89 8.36
C SER A 107 -4.08 8.50 7.86
N TYR A 108 -3.19 7.83 7.13
CA TYR A 108 -3.46 6.58 6.45
C TYR A 108 -3.26 5.33 7.32
N LEU A 109 -2.45 5.43 8.39
CA LEU A 109 -2.13 4.28 9.26
C LEU A 109 -3.38 3.58 9.82
N GLY A 110 -4.48 4.31 10.03
CA GLY A 110 -5.73 3.68 10.48
C GLY A 110 -6.32 2.72 9.44
N MET A 111 -6.25 3.04 8.15
CA MET A 111 -6.68 2.12 7.09
C MET A 111 -5.83 0.86 7.07
N VAL A 112 -4.51 1.02 7.22
CA VAL A 112 -3.57 -0.11 7.25
C VAL A 112 -3.85 -1.01 8.46
N LEU A 113 -4.00 -0.45 9.66
CA LEU A 113 -4.28 -1.24 10.86
C LEU A 113 -5.63 -1.96 10.77
N ALA A 114 -6.65 -1.30 10.21
CA ALA A 114 -7.98 -1.85 10.05
C ALA A 114 -8.02 -3.09 9.14
N THR A 115 -7.16 -3.15 8.11
CA THR A 115 -7.12 -4.26 7.15
C THR A 115 -6.26 -5.43 7.61
N ASN A 116 -5.53 -5.30 8.71
CA ASN A 116 -4.72 -6.37 9.29
C ASN A 116 -5.50 -7.15 10.37
N PRO A 117 -5.21 -8.44 10.58
CA PRO A 117 -5.77 -9.22 11.67
C PRO A 117 -5.45 -8.59 13.05
N PRO A 118 -6.34 -8.70 14.06
CA PRO A 118 -6.16 -8.03 15.36
C PRO A 118 -4.82 -8.31 16.05
N GLN A 119 -4.30 -9.54 15.92
CA GLN A 119 -3.02 -9.94 16.50
C GLN A 119 -1.83 -9.21 15.86
N ASP A 120 -1.87 -8.94 14.55
CA ASP A 120 -0.76 -8.37 13.81
C ASP A 120 -0.70 -6.84 13.92
N ARG A 121 -1.83 -6.19 14.26
CA ARG A 121 -1.92 -4.74 14.41
C ARG A 121 -0.98 -4.18 15.46
N LYS A 122 -0.82 -4.89 16.59
CA LYS A 122 0.06 -4.46 17.68
C LYS A 122 1.53 -4.52 17.28
N GLU A 123 1.93 -5.59 16.60
CA GLU A 123 3.30 -5.76 16.10
C GLU A 123 3.60 -4.76 14.99
N LEU A 124 2.73 -4.64 13.99
CA LEU A 124 2.87 -3.63 12.94
C LEU A 124 2.96 -2.22 13.52
N PHE A 125 2.16 -1.91 14.55
CA PHE A 125 2.20 -0.60 15.19
C PHE A 125 3.51 -0.35 15.93
N LYS A 126 4.27 -1.36 16.37
CA LYS A 126 5.60 -1.17 16.99
C LYS A 126 6.66 -0.76 15.98
N GLU A 127 6.55 -1.21 14.74
CA GLU A 127 7.46 -0.86 13.64
C GLU A 127 7.32 0.60 13.17
N ILE A 128 6.22 1.27 13.54
CA ILE A 128 5.99 2.67 13.19
C ILE A 128 6.88 3.60 14.05
N PRO A 129 7.51 4.64 13.44
CA PRO A 129 8.35 5.59 14.18
C PRO A 129 7.64 6.20 15.40
N PRO A 130 8.29 6.31 16.57
CA PRO A 130 7.67 6.79 17.81
C PRO A 130 6.87 8.11 17.70
N PRO A 131 7.34 9.14 16.99
CA PRO A 131 6.58 10.38 16.82
C PRO A 131 5.24 10.17 16.11
N ILE A 132 5.22 9.27 15.12
CA ILE A 132 4.01 8.93 14.34
C ILE A 132 3.03 8.13 15.20
N ARG A 133 3.53 7.19 16.02
CA ARG A 133 2.69 6.44 16.97
C ARG A 133 1.98 7.36 17.96
N LEU A 134 2.71 8.35 18.49
CA LEU A 134 2.14 9.34 19.40
C LEU A 134 1.09 10.20 18.68
N ALA A 135 1.42 10.76 17.52
CA ALA A 135 0.48 11.55 16.72
C ALA A 135 -0.77 10.74 16.34
N TYR A 136 -0.62 9.46 16.01
CA TYR A 136 -1.74 8.59 15.67
C TYR A 136 -2.69 8.37 16.86
N ARG A 137 -2.15 8.15 18.06
CA ARG A 137 -2.94 8.02 19.29
C ARG A 137 -3.71 9.30 19.62
N LEU A 138 -3.08 10.46 19.44
CA LEU A 138 -3.66 11.76 19.78
C LEU A 138 -4.72 12.22 18.76
N VAL A 139 -4.41 12.17 17.46
CA VAL A 139 -5.26 12.72 16.40
C VAL A 139 -5.56 11.73 15.28
N GLY A 140 -4.64 10.83 14.96
CA GLY A 140 -4.77 9.93 13.80
C GLY A 140 -5.98 8.99 13.87
N ARG A 141 -6.35 8.49 15.06
CA ARG A 141 -7.58 7.69 15.25
C ARG A 141 -8.84 8.44 14.82
N ARG A 142 -8.96 9.72 15.20
CA ARG A 142 -10.11 10.56 14.81
C ARG A 142 -10.09 10.87 13.32
N MET A 143 -8.91 11.16 12.77
CA MET A 143 -8.73 11.40 11.33
C MET A 143 -9.15 10.18 10.51
N TYR A 144 -8.67 8.99 10.88
CA TYR A 144 -9.04 7.73 10.24
C TYR A 144 -10.56 7.50 10.27
N ARG A 145 -11.20 7.64 11.43
CA ARG A 145 -12.65 7.43 11.55
C ARG A 145 -13.44 8.36 10.62
N ARG A 146 -13.06 9.64 10.56
CA ARG A 146 -13.66 10.62 9.65
C ARG A 146 -13.45 10.22 8.19
N GLN A 147 -12.21 9.92 7.81
CA GLN A 147 -11.87 9.49 6.46
C GLN A 147 -12.65 8.24 6.04
N TYR A 148 -12.73 7.24 6.92
CA TYR A 148 -13.47 6.00 6.67
C TYR A 148 -14.95 6.26 6.46
N SER A 149 -15.60 7.07 7.31
CA SER A 149 -17.02 7.39 7.15
C SER A 149 -17.32 8.17 5.86
N THR A 150 -16.38 8.99 5.40
CA THR A 150 -16.52 9.74 4.15
C THR A 150 -16.37 8.83 2.93
N LEU A 151 -15.41 7.90 2.95
CA LEU A 151 -15.17 6.98 1.83
C LEU A 151 -16.18 5.84 1.78
N PHE A 152 -16.71 5.42 2.93
CA PHE A 152 -17.58 4.26 3.06
C PHE A 152 -18.84 4.60 3.88
N PRO A 153 -19.72 5.47 3.36
CA PRO A 153 -20.92 5.86 4.06
C PRO A 153 -21.79 4.65 4.42
N GLY A 154 -22.30 4.62 5.66
CA GLY A 154 -23.15 3.54 6.17
C GLY A 154 -22.42 2.27 6.61
N ARG A 155 -21.11 2.14 6.40
CA ARG A 155 -20.35 0.98 6.87
C ARG A 155 -19.88 1.14 8.32
N ARG A 156 -19.87 0.04 9.07
CA ARG A 156 -19.25 0.02 10.41
C ARG A 156 -17.76 0.34 10.26
N ILE A 157 -17.28 1.33 11.01
CA ILE A 157 -15.88 1.72 11.01
C ILE A 157 -15.07 0.62 11.72
N PRO A 158 -14.11 -0.04 11.04
CA PRO A 158 -13.27 -1.05 11.67
C PRO A 158 -12.41 -0.45 12.78
N GLU A 159 -12.22 -1.23 13.85
CA GLU A 159 -11.30 -0.88 14.93
C GLU A 159 -9.85 -1.02 14.47
N THR A 160 -8.97 -0.20 15.04
CA THR A 160 -7.54 -0.23 14.74
C THR A 160 -6.75 -0.79 15.93
N LEU A 161 -6.54 0.03 16.97
CA LEU A 161 -5.77 -0.28 18.19
C LEU A 161 -6.61 -0.26 19.46
#